data_AF-A0A3M1KPK7-F1
#
_entry.id   AF-A0A3M1KPK7-F1
#
_cell.length_a   1.000
_cell.length_b   1.000
_cell.length_c   1.000
_cell.angle_alpha   90.00
_cell.angle_beta   90.00
_cell.angle_gamma   90.00
#
_symmetry.space_group_name_H-M   'P 1'
#
loop_
_entity.id
_entity.type
_entity.pdbx_description
1 polymer ?
#
loop_
_entity_poly.entity_id
_entity_poly.type
_entity_poly.pdbx_seq_one_letter_code
_entity_poly.pdbx_strand_id
1 'polypeptide(L)'
;DDITRARTKYAKELILFLRQQDFNKALVPSLQEALQPWKGEGCPVCVDYECPDARARVRLGEDWRVVPADDLVIRLQSLFGRDRVKLEFY
;
A
#
# COMPACT_ATOMS: atom_id res chain seq x y z
N ASP A 1 -9.38 -12.66 -21.80
CA ASP A 1 -9.05 -13.33 -20.54
C ASP A 1 -7.55 -13.20 -20.29
N ASP A 2 -7.03 -11.97 -20.12
CA ASP A 2 -5.56 -11.75 -20.12
C ASP A 2 -5.07 -10.60 -19.21
N ILE A 3 -5.96 -9.96 -18.45
CA ILE A 3 -5.58 -8.81 -17.61
C ILE A 3 -5.07 -9.26 -16.22
N THR A 4 -5.53 -10.41 -15.72
CA THR A 4 -5.23 -10.84 -14.35
C THR A 4 -3.82 -11.43 -14.19
N ARG A 5 -3.29 -12.11 -15.22
CA ARG A 5 -1.94 -12.73 -15.16
C ARG A 5 -0.78 -11.72 -15.27
N ALA A 6 -1.04 -10.52 -15.78
CA ALA A 6 -0.04 -9.46 -15.89
C ALA A 6 0.07 -8.59 -14.62
N ARG A 7 -0.86 -8.65 -13.68
CA ARG A 7 -0.77 -7.76 -12.48
C ARG A 7 0.23 -8.26 -11.45
N THR A 8 0.34 -9.57 -11.29
CA THR A 8 1.23 -10.17 -10.26
C THR A 8 2.71 -10.10 -10.63
N LYS A 9 3.06 -10.08 -11.93
CA LYS A 9 4.46 -10.06 -12.39
C LYS A 9 5.09 -8.67 -12.53
N TYR A 10 4.29 -7.60 -12.54
CA TYR A 10 4.77 -6.26 -12.88
C TYR A 10 4.55 -5.23 -11.77
N ALA A 11 3.85 -5.59 -10.69
CA ALA A 11 3.64 -4.68 -9.56
C ALA A 11 4.97 -4.34 -8.89
N LYS A 12 5.38 -3.09 -9.03
CA LYS A 12 6.65 -2.55 -8.57
C LYS A 12 6.55 -2.12 -7.12
N GLU A 13 5.54 -1.33 -6.77
CA GLU A 13 5.40 -0.69 -5.47
C GLU A 13 3.91 -0.49 -5.12
N LEU A 14 3.54 -0.73 -3.87
CA LEU A 14 2.23 -0.36 -3.33
C LEU A 14 2.36 0.97 -2.62
N ILE A 15 1.70 2.01 -3.11
CA ILE A 15 1.76 3.37 -2.59
C ILE A 15 0.47 3.70 -1.84
N LEU A 16 0.62 4.15 -0.60
CA LEU A 16 -0.45 4.67 0.26
C LEU A 16 -0.31 6.18 0.38
N PHE A 17 -1.32 6.92 -0.06
CA PHE A 17 -1.36 8.37 0.09
C PHE A 17 -1.99 8.71 1.44
N LEU A 18 -1.16 9.11 2.40
CA LEU A 18 -1.60 9.45 3.75
C LEU A 18 -1.41 10.95 4.01
N ARG A 19 -2.34 11.55 4.75
CA ARG A 19 -2.25 12.94 5.21
C ARG A 19 -1.95 12.96 6.71
N GLN A 20 -1.62 14.13 7.23
CA GLN A 20 -1.27 14.32 8.65
C GLN A 20 -2.34 13.75 9.61
N GLN A 21 -3.63 13.88 9.26
CA GLN A 21 -4.75 13.35 10.03
C GLN A 21 -4.79 11.82 10.14
N ASP A 22 -4.17 11.11 9.18
CA ASP A 22 -4.17 9.65 9.14
C ASP A 22 -3.09 9.06 10.07
N PHE A 23 -2.07 9.85 10.45
CA PHE A 23 -1.02 9.46 11.39
C PHE A 23 -1.52 9.50 12.84
N ASN A 24 -2.41 8.57 13.16
CA ASN A 24 -2.88 8.32 14.51
C ASN A 24 -2.30 6.99 15.06
N LYS A 25 -2.55 6.70 16.34
CA LYS A 25 -2.05 5.47 16.99
C LYS A 25 -2.60 4.16 16.38
N ALA A 26 -3.69 4.23 15.62
CA ALA A 26 -4.32 3.08 14.98
C ALA A 26 -3.79 2.81 13.56
N LEU A 27 -3.09 3.76 12.93
CA LEU A 27 -2.59 3.59 11.56
C LEU A 27 -1.72 2.34 11.40
N VAL A 28 -0.68 2.22 12.22
CA VAL A 28 0.27 1.11 12.17
C VAL A 28 -0.41 -0.23 12.42
N PRO A 29 -1.18 -0.45 13.52
CA PRO A 29 -1.84 -1.74 13.74
C PRO A 29 -2.87 -2.06 12.66
N SER A 30 -3.69 -1.09 12.22
CA SER A 30 -4.64 -1.33 11.13
C SER A 30 -3.96 -1.70 9.82
N LEU A 31 -2.81 -1.08 9.51
CA LEU A 31 -2.02 -1.44 8.34
C LEU A 31 -1.41 -2.84 8.51
N GLN A 32 -0.84 -3.18 9.68
CA GLN A 32 -0.31 -4.52 9.93
C GLN A 32 -1.39 -5.59 9.77
N GLU A 33 -2.58 -5.42 10.37
CA GLU A 33 -3.69 -6.36 10.24
C GLU A 33 -4.19 -6.47 8.80
N ALA A 34 -4.21 -5.35 8.07
CA ALA A 34 -4.61 -5.34 6.67
C ALA A 34 -3.60 -6.07 5.78
N LEU A 35 -2.30 -5.96 6.05
CA LEU A 35 -1.24 -6.56 5.24
C LEU A 35 -0.90 -7.99 5.66
N GLN A 36 -1.19 -8.38 6.91
CA GLN A 36 -0.79 -9.66 7.50
C GLN A 36 -1.07 -10.89 6.61
N PRO A 37 -2.27 -11.06 6.00
CA PRO A 37 -2.53 -12.26 5.21
C PRO A 37 -1.89 -12.23 3.81
N TRP A 38 -1.32 -11.08 3.38
CA TRP A 38 -0.57 -10.95 2.12
C TRP A 38 0.92 -10.74 2.32
N LYS A 39 1.42 -10.80 3.56
CA LYS A 39 2.84 -10.61 3.88
C LYS A 39 3.70 -11.70 3.25
N GLY A 40 4.78 -11.30 2.57
CA GLY A 40 5.67 -12.24 1.89
C GLY A 40 6.68 -11.57 0.96
N GLU A 41 7.41 -12.39 0.18
CA GLU A 41 8.32 -11.91 -0.86
C GLU A 41 7.55 -11.32 -2.04
N GLY A 42 7.24 -10.03 -1.92
CA GLY A 42 6.55 -9.27 -2.96
C GLY A 42 7.03 -7.83 -3.06
N CYS A 43 6.14 -6.94 -3.45
CA CYS A 43 6.45 -5.53 -3.65
C CYS A 43 6.61 -4.81 -2.31
N PRO A 44 7.51 -3.81 -2.23
CA PRO A 44 7.57 -2.90 -1.09
C PRO A 44 6.30 -2.06 -0.98
N VAL A 45 5.92 -1.75 0.26
CA VAL A 45 4.90 -0.76 0.57
C VAL A 45 5.58 0.58 0.83
N CYS A 46 5.06 1.62 0.20
CA CYS A 46 5.50 3.00 0.31
C CYS A 46 4.34 3.86 0.83
N VAL A 47 4.66 4.79 1.72
CA VAL A 47 3.73 5.82 2.19
C VAL A 47 4.14 7.13 1.55
N ASP A 48 3.27 7.69 0.73
CA ASP A 48 3.38 9.04 0.19
C ASP A 48 2.62 9.96 1.15
N TYR A 49 3.38 10.72 1.91
CA TYR A 49 2.89 11.65 2.91
C TYR A 49 2.86 13.06 2.35
N GLU A 50 1.68 13.68 2.41
CA GLU A 50 1.50 15.09 2.04
C GLU A 50 0.98 15.90 3.25
N CYS A 51 1.66 17.02 3.51
CA CYS A 51 1.21 18.07 4.40
C CYS A 51 1.32 19.45 3.71
N PRO A 52 0.72 20.51 4.27
CA PRO A 52 0.72 21.84 3.64
C PRO A 52 2.12 22.39 3.35
N ASP A 53 3.12 21.94 4.09
CA ASP A 53 4.49 22.46 4.06
C ASP A 53 5.48 21.52 3.36
N ALA A 54 5.14 20.22 3.20
CA ALA A 54 6.06 19.22 2.67
C ALA A 54 5.38 17.99 2.05
N ARG A 55 6.11 17.33 1.15
CA ARG A 55 5.79 16.01 0.62
C ARG A 55 6.97 15.08 0.87
N ALA A 56 6.70 13.89 1.40
CA ALA A 56 7.71 12.89 1.67
C ALA A 56 7.23 11.51 1.25
N ARG A 57 8.10 10.75 0.59
CA ARG A 57 7.85 9.34 0.31
C ARG A 57 8.70 8.48 1.23
N VAL A 58 8.03 7.69 2.06
CA VAL A 58 8.66 6.78 3.02
C VAL A 58 8.43 5.36 2.56
N ARG A 59 9.51 4.68 2.15
CA ARG A 59 9.45 3.25 1.87
C ARG A 59 9.48 2.48 3.20
N LEU A 60 8.48 1.64 3.42
CA LEU A 60 8.44 0.80 4.62
C LEU A 60 9.51 -0.29 4.53
N GLY A 61 9.94 -0.77 5.70
CA GLY A 61 10.95 -1.82 5.81
C GLY A 61 10.53 -3.13 5.14
N GLU A 62 11.48 -4.05 5.01
CA GLU A 62 11.24 -5.38 4.43
C GLU A 62 10.11 -6.17 5.08
N ASP A 63 9.86 -5.94 6.38
CA ASP A 63 8.77 -6.56 7.14
C ASP A 63 7.37 -6.18 6.65
N TRP A 64 7.26 -5.13 5.83
CA TRP A 64 6.01 -4.62 5.28
C TRP A 64 5.77 -5.06 3.84
N ARG A 65 6.65 -5.89 3.26
CA ARG A 65 6.48 -6.41 1.90
C ARG A 65 5.26 -7.31 1.82
N VAL A 66 4.54 -7.16 0.70
CA VAL A 66 3.30 -7.89 0.45
C VAL A 66 3.22 -8.40 -0.98
N VAL A 67 2.54 -9.52 -1.14
CA VAL A 67 2.23 -10.08 -2.44
C VAL A 67 1.15 -9.19 -3.09
N PRO A 68 1.39 -8.66 -4.30
CA PRO A 68 0.43 -7.81 -4.99
C PRO A 68 -0.80 -8.64 -5.42
N ALA A 69 -1.86 -8.52 -4.63
CA ALA A 69 -3.16 -9.15 -4.89
C ALA A 69 -4.25 -8.09 -5.04
N ASP A 70 -5.23 -8.35 -5.90
CA ASP A 70 -6.40 -7.49 -6.06
C ASP A 70 -7.16 -7.30 -4.75
N ASP A 71 -7.39 -8.39 -4.01
CA ASP A 71 -8.05 -8.36 -2.70
C ASP A 71 -7.33 -7.47 -1.68
N LEU A 72 -5.99 -7.44 -1.72
CA LEU A 72 -5.20 -6.57 -0.86
C LEU A 72 -5.48 -5.10 -1.19
N VAL A 73 -5.45 -4.74 -2.47
CA VAL A 73 -5.74 -3.38 -2.93
C VAL A 73 -7.16 -2.99 -2.52
N ILE A 74 -8.15 -3.86 -2.75
CA ILE A 74 -9.54 -3.64 -2.37
C ILE A 74 -9.66 -3.43 -0.86
N ARG A 75 -8.99 -4.25 -0.03
CA ARG A 75 -8.99 -4.09 1.42
C ARG A 75 -8.42 -2.75 1.85
N LEU A 76 -7.26 -2.37 1.32
CA LEU A 76 -6.62 -1.09 1.65
C LEU A 76 -7.48 0.08 1.20
N GLN A 77 -8.12 -0.01 0.02
CA GLN A 77 -9.05 1.01 -0.46
C GLN A 77 -10.28 1.15 0.43
N SER A 78 -10.76 0.06 1.05
CA SER A 78 -11.84 0.11 2.03
C SER A 78 -11.40 0.77 3.35
N LEU A 79 -10.12 0.67 3.73
CA LEU A 79 -9.59 1.24 4.96
C LEU A 79 -9.19 2.72 4.82
N PHE A 80 -8.50 3.06 3.73
CA PHE A 80 -7.91 4.38 3.50
C PHE A 80 -8.69 5.22 2.48
N GLY A 81 -9.53 4.59 1.67
CA GLY A 81 -10.22 5.21 0.54
C GLY A 81 -9.60 4.82 -0.81
N ARG A 82 -10.45 4.70 -1.83
CA ARG A 82 -10.05 4.28 -3.20
C ARG A 82 -8.94 5.12 -3.81
N ASP A 83 -9.02 6.43 -3.61
CA ASP A 83 -8.08 7.42 -4.17
C ASP A 83 -6.72 7.39 -3.46
N ARG A 84 -6.65 6.76 -2.28
CA ARG A 84 -5.46 6.77 -1.42
C ARG A 84 -4.58 5.53 -1.57
N VAL A 85 -4.92 4.62 -2.48
CA VAL A 85 -4.18 3.38 -2.68
C VAL A 85 -3.87 3.23 -4.16
N LYS A 86 -2.59 3.22 -4.49
CA LYS A 86 -2.10 3.05 -5.85
C LYS A 86 -1.12 1.89 -5.91
N LEU A 87 -1.33 0.99 -6.87
CA LEU A 87 -0.37 -0.03 -7.21
C LEU A 87 0.36 0.42 -8.48
N GLU A 88 1.68 0.60 -8.40
CA GLU A 88 2.49 0.94 -9.57
C GLU A 88 2.93 -0.35 -10.27
N PHE A 89 2.85 -0.34 -11.60
CA PHE A 89 3.32 -1.42 -12.47
C PHE A 89 4.49 -0.93 -13.33
N TYR A 90 5.34 -1.83 -13.80
CA TYR A 90 6.35 -1.57 -14.82
C TYR A 90 5.75 -1.25 -16.19
#